data_AF-A0A948AWN9-F1
#
_entry.id   AF-A0A948AWN9-F1
#
_cell.length_a   1.000
_cell.length_b   1.000
_cell.length_c   1.000
_cell.angle_alpha   90.00
_cell.angle_beta   90.00
_cell.angle_gamma   90.00
#
_symmetry.space_group_name_H-M   'P 1'
#
loop_
_entity.id
_entity.type
_entity.pdbx_description
1 polymer ?
#
loop_
_entity_poly.entity_id
_entity_poly.type
_entity_poly.pdbx_seq_one_letter_code
_entity_poly.pdbx_strand_id
1 'polypeptide(L)'
;MNQELLNQFLILLEASESFKLLGPEEQTAIRDSYQNATDEQLNQGIQALKEDREATEKAAAEEKQREENLIEEIGNIKTAIREEERTELVEAEAVDRASEKKNVKALLEEIEVMDKPKEKIPWNILISNNKL
;
A
#
# COMPACT_ATOMS: atom_id res chain seq x y z
N MET A 1 -43.47 -24.00 -30.52
CA MET A 1 -42.13 -23.45 -30.28
C MET A 1 -42.13 -22.00 -30.71
N ASN A 2 -41.96 -21.10 -29.76
CA ASN A 2 -41.91 -19.67 -29.97
C ASN A 2 -40.51 -19.27 -30.45
N GLN A 3 -40.40 -18.88 -31.72
CA GLN A 3 -39.13 -18.50 -32.35
C GLN A 3 -38.48 -17.27 -31.70
N GLU A 4 -39.29 -16.35 -31.17
CA GLU A 4 -38.78 -15.19 -30.45
C GLU A 4 -38.08 -15.62 -29.16
N LEU A 5 -38.65 -16.59 -28.46
CA LEU A 5 -38.13 -17.10 -27.20
C LEU A 5 -36.83 -17.89 -27.42
N LEU A 6 -36.77 -18.68 -28.50
CA LEU A 6 -35.55 -19.37 -28.91
C LEU A 6 -34.43 -18.37 -29.26
N ASN A 7 -34.75 -17.32 -30.02
CA ASN A 7 -33.77 -16.29 -30.37
C ASN A 7 -33.23 -15.57 -29.12
N GLN A 8 -34.10 -15.20 -28.18
CA GLN A 8 -33.69 -14.57 -26.92
C GLN A 8 -32.78 -15.49 -26.10
N PHE A 9 -33.12 -16.77 -26.00
CA PHE A 9 -32.29 -17.76 -25.32
C PHE A 9 -30.90 -17.87 -25.97
N LEU A 10 -30.83 -18.01 -27.30
CA LEU A 10 -29.56 -18.14 -28.01
C LEU A 10 -28.68 -16.89 -27.87
N ILE A 11 -29.25 -15.69 -27.91
CA ILE A 11 -28.50 -14.45 -27.68
C ILE A 11 -27.87 -14.43 -26.29
N LEU A 12 -28.62 -14.82 -25.26
CA LEU A 12 -28.10 -14.87 -23.89
C LEU A 12 -27.05 -15.97 -23.72
N LEU A 13 -27.26 -17.13 -24.35
CA LEU A 13 -26.34 -18.24 -24.31
C LEU A 13 -25.00 -17.86 -24.97
N GLU A 14 -25.04 -17.25 -26.16
CA GLU A 14 -23.85 -16.79 -26.90
C GLU A 14 -23.11 -15.66 -26.17
N ALA A 15 -23.83 -14.87 -25.36
CA ALA A 15 -23.22 -13.84 -24.52
C ALA A 15 -22.49 -14.42 -23.29
N SER A 16 -22.83 -15.64 -22.86
CA SER A 16 -22.26 -16.26 -21.66
C SER A 16 -20.79 -16.64 -21.86
N GLU A 17 -19.96 -16.41 -20.84
CA GLU A 17 -18.54 -16.77 -20.89
C GLU A 17 -18.33 -18.28 -20.99
N SER A 18 -19.16 -19.07 -20.31
CA SER A 18 -19.08 -20.54 -20.39
C SER A 18 -19.29 -21.06 -21.81
N PHE A 19 -20.21 -20.47 -22.57
CA PHE A 19 -20.43 -20.88 -23.95
C PHE A 19 -19.28 -20.50 -24.87
N LYS A 20 -18.65 -19.34 -24.64
CA LYS A 20 -17.46 -18.89 -25.41
C LYS A 20 -16.24 -19.79 -25.23
N LEU A 21 -16.15 -20.49 -24.09
CA LEU A 21 -15.06 -21.43 -23.81
C LEU A 21 -15.20 -22.78 -24.55
N LEU A 22 -16.38 -23.06 -25.10
CA LEU A 22 -16.65 -24.30 -25.82
C LEU A 22 -16.06 -24.26 -27.24
N GLY A 23 -15.71 -25.44 -27.76
CA GLY A 23 -15.29 -25.61 -29.15
C GLY A 23 -16.44 -25.39 -30.14
N PRO A 24 -16.16 -25.09 -31.42
CA PRO A 24 -17.20 -24.84 -32.43
C PRO A 24 -18.21 -25.99 -32.61
N GLU A 25 -17.74 -27.23 -32.50
CA GLU A 25 -18.60 -28.42 -32.60
C GLU A 25 -19.56 -28.53 -31.40
N GLU A 26 -19.07 -28.24 -30.20
CA GLU A 26 -19.86 -28.25 -28.96
C GLU A 26 -20.91 -27.14 -28.97
N GLN A 27 -20.51 -25.92 -29.38
CA GLN A 27 -21.43 -24.79 -29.54
C GLN A 27 -22.55 -25.11 -30.54
N THR A 28 -22.21 -25.77 -31.66
CA THR A 28 -23.19 -26.17 -32.67
C THR A 28 -24.13 -27.25 -32.13
N ALA A 29 -23.59 -28.28 -31.48
CA ALA A 29 -24.39 -29.35 -30.90
C ALA A 29 -25.37 -28.84 -29.83
N ILE A 30 -24.93 -27.89 -29.00
CA ILE A 30 -25.79 -27.23 -28.02
C ILE A 30 -26.88 -26.43 -28.73
N ARG A 31 -26.53 -25.60 -29.72
CA ARG A 31 -27.53 -24.82 -30.49
C ARG A 31 -28.59 -25.74 -31.10
N ASP A 32 -28.17 -26.85 -31.69
CA ASP A 32 -29.06 -27.82 -32.33
C ASP A 32 -29.95 -28.54 -31.30
N SER A 33 -29.43 -28.83 -30.09
CA SER A 33 -30.22 -29.43 -29.02
C SER A 33 -31.42 -28.57 -28.59
N TYR A 34 -31.32 -27.24 -28.70
CA TYR A 34 -32.37 -26.30 -28.31
C TYR A 34 -33.35 -25.96 -29.43
N GLN A 35 -33.09 -26.37 -30.68
CA GLN A 35 -34.03 -26.20 -31.79
C GLN A 35 -35.36 -26.94 -31.61
N ASN A 36 -35.42 -27.89 -30.67
CA ASN A 36 -36.65 -28.62 -30.35
C ASN A 36 -37.09 -28.42 -28.89
N ALA A 37 -36.51 -27.45 -28.19
CA ALA A 37 -36.88 -27.16 -26.82
C ALA A 37 -38.30 -26.56 -26.74
N THR A 38 -39.01 -26.91 -25.66
CA THR A 38 -40.31 -26.33 -25.34
C THR A 38 -40.16 -24.89 -24.84
N ASP A 39 -41.21 -24.08 -24.99
CA ASP A 39 -41.21 -22.70 -24.52
C ASP A 39 -40.93 -22.59 -23.00
N GLU A 40 -41.34 -23.59 -22.21
CA GLU A 40 -41.04 -23.67 -20.78
C GLU A 40 -39.55 -23.88 -20.51
N GLN A 41 -38.92 -24.81 -21.22
CA GLN A 41 -37.48 -25.06 -21.09
C GLN A 41 -36.66 -23.84 -21.49
N LEU A 42 -37.07 -23.16 -22.56
CA LEU A 42 -36.40 -21.94 -23.01
C LEU A 42 -36.59 -20.79 -22.00
N ASN A 43 -37.78 -20.63 -21.40
CA ASN A 43 -38.01 -19.63 -20.35
C ASN A 43 -37.14 -19.88 -19.11
N GLN A 44 -37.10 -21.12 -18.63
CA GLN A 44 -36.24 -21.51 -17.50
C GLN A 44 -34.76 -21.27 -17.81
N GLY A 45 -34.32 -21.62 -19.02
CA GLY A 45 -32.97 -21.36 -19.49
C GLY A 45 -32.63 -19.87 -19.57
N ILE A 46 -33.54 -19.05 -20.11
CA ILE A 46 -33.40 -17.58 -20.15
C ILE A 46 -33.24 -17.00 -18.74
N GLN A 47 -34.08 -17.46 -17.80
CA GLN A 47 -34.00 -17.00 -16.42
C GLN A 47 -32.66 -17.37 -15.77
N ALA A 48 -32.24 -18.62 -15.91
CA ALA A 48 -30.96 -19.09 -15.37
C ALA A 48 -29.76 -18.29 -15.95
N LEU A 49 -29.75 -18.03 -17.26
CA LEU A 49 -28.69 -17.24 -17.90
C LEU A 49 -28.68 -15.78 -17.42
N LYS A 50 -29.85 -15.19 -17.12
CA LYS A 50 -29.94 -13.83 -16.56
C LYS A 50 -29.41 -13.79 -15.13
N GLU A 51 -29.80 -14.75 -14.29
CA GLU A 51 -29.36 -14.84 -12.90
C GLU A 51 -27.84 -15.08 -12.81
N ASP A 52 -27.29 -15.97 -13.65
CA ASP A 52 -25.85 -16.22 -13.73
C ASP A 52 -25.08 -14.97 -14.16
N ARG A 53 -25.60 -14.24 -15.16
CA ARG A 53 -25.01 -12.97 -15.60
C ARG A 53 -25.02 -11.92 -14.49
N GLU A 54 -26.13 -11.76 -13.78
CA GLU A 54 -26.26 -10.80 -12.68
C GLU A 54 -25.30 -11.16 -11.52
N ALA A 55 -25.19 -12.45 -11.19
CA ALA A 55 -24.25 -12.94 -10.20
C ALA A 55 -22.79 -12.67 -10.61
N THR A 56 -22.46 -12.89 -11.89
CA THR A 56 -21.12 -12.62 -12.43
C THR A 56 -20.79 -11.13 -12.43
N GLU A 57 -21.72 -10.27 -12.86
CA GLU A 57 -21.54 -8.81 -12.85
C GLU A 57 -21.34 -8.29 -11.42
N LYS A 58 -22.10 -8.82 -10.46
CA LYS A 58 -21.94 -8.49 -9.04
C LYS A 58 -20.59 -8.93 -8.49
N ALA A 59 -20.17 -10.17 -8.76
CA ALA A 59 -18.87 -10.68 -8.32
C ALA A 59 -17.70 -9.87 -8.90
N ALA A 60 -17.79 -9.47 -10.17
CA ALA A 60 -16.78 -8.61 -10.79
C ALA A 60 -16.72 -7.21 -10.15
N ALA A 61 -17.87 -6.63 -9.79
CA ALA A 61 -17.92 -5.35 -9.08
C ALA A 61 -17.32 -5.43 -7.67
N GLU A 62 -17.61 -6.51 -6.93
CA GLU A 62 -17.06 -6.75 -5.59
C GLU A 62 -15.54 -6.95 -5.63
N GLU A 63 -15.02 -7.72 -6.59
CA GLU A 63 -13.57 -7.93 -6.74
C GLU A 63 -12.85 -6.64 -7.14
N LYS A 64 -13.44 -5.84 -8.04
CA LYS A 64 -12.91 -4.52 -8.39
C LYS A 64 -12.82 -3.60 -7.17
N GLN A 65 -13.87 -3.55 -6.35
CA GLN A 65 -13.87 -2.75 -5.12
C GLN A 65 -12.81 -3.25 -4.14
N ARG A 66 -12.62 -4.56 -4.04
CA ARG A 66 -11.56 -5.16 -3.21
C ARG A 66 -10.18 -4.74 -3.68
N GLU A 67 -9.93 -4.76 -4.99
CA GLU A 67 -8.66 -4.29 -5.57
C GLU A 67 -8.42 -2.80 -5.28
N GLU A 68 -9.44 -1.96 -5.46
CA GLU A 68 -9.36 -0.53 -5.14
C GLU A 68 -9.02 -0.28 -3.65
N ASN A 69 -9.68 -1.00 -2.74
CA ASN A 69 -9.40 -0.91 -1.30
C ASN A 69 -7.96 -1.34 -0.97
N LEU A 70 -7.45 -2.40 -1.61
CA LEU A 70 -6.07 -2.85 -1.40
C LEU A 70 -5.06 -1.81 -1.92
N ILE A 71 -5.33 -1.18 -3.06
CA ILE A 71 -4.50 -0.10 -3.60
C ILE A 71 -4.46 1.07 -2.62
N GLU A 72 -5.62 1.46 -2.07
CA GLU A 72 -5.72 2.52 -1.06
C GLU A 72 -4.95 2.16 0.22
N GLU A 73 -5.13 0.95 0.74
CA GLU A 73 -4.44 0.46 1.93
C GLU A 73 -2.92 0.46 1.75
N ILE A 74 -2.42 -0.03 0.61
CA ILE A 74 -1.00 0.03 0.26
C ILE A 74 -0.50 1.49 0.21
N GLY A 75 -1.31 2.41 -0.30
CA GLY A 75 -1.00 3.84 -0.32
C GLY A 75 -0.88 4.44 1.09
N ASN A 76 -1.82 4.08 1.97
CA ASN A 76 -1.82 4.51 3.37
C ASN A 76 -0.62 3.95 4.13
N ILE A 77 -0.30 2.66 3.95
CA ILE A 77 0.88 2.01 4.56
C ILE A 77 2.17 2.71 4.11
N LYS A 78 2.33 2.99 2.80
CA LYS A 78 3.52 3.71 2.30
C LYS A 78 3.66 5.11 2.89
N THR A 79 2.54 5.80 3.10
CA THR A 79 2.54 7.12 3.74
C THR A 79 2.92 7.02 5.21
N ALA A 80 2.38 6.05 5.94
CA ALA A 80 2.71 5.81 7.34
C ALA A 80 4.22 5.51 7.53
N ILE A 81 4.78 4.62 6.71
CA ILE A 81 6.22 4.29 6.74
C ILE A 81 7.08 5.56 6.53
N ARG A 82 6.74 6.41 5.54
CA ARG A 82 7.51 7.63 5.28
C ARG A 82 7.47 8.62 6.45
N GLU A 83 6.34 8.73 7.13
CA GLU A 83 6.22 9.64 8.28
C GLU A 83 6.96 9.09 9.50
N GLU A 84 6.99 7.78 9.69
CA GLU A 84 7.80 7.11 10.71
C GLU A 84 9.30 7.34 10.44
N GLU A 85 9.78 7.06 9.22
CA GLU A 85 11.17 7.33 8.81
C GLU A 85 11.55 8.81 9.01
N ARG A 86 10.64 9.73 8.68
CA ARG A 86 10.85 11.16 8.89
C ARG A 86 10.96 11.50 10.38
N THR A 87 10.12 10.90 11.21
CA THR A 87 10.12 11.13 12.66
C THR A 87 11.41 10.60 13.28
N GLU A 88 11.83 9.38 12.92
CA GLU A 88 13.10 8.80 13.36
C GLU A 88 14.31 9.64 12.95
N LEU A 89 14.33 10.16 11.72
CA LEU A 89 15.39 11.06 11.26
C LEU A 89 15.44 12.37 12.05
N VAL A 90 14.28 12.96 12.36
CA VAL A 90 14.20 14.18 13.16
C VAL A 90 14.67 13.92 14.60
N GLU A 91 14.32 12.77 15.18
CA GLU A 91 14.80 12.38 16.52
C GLU A 91 16.31 12.15 16.54
N ALA A 92 16.85 11.45 15.54
CA ALA A 92 18.29 11.25 15.39
C ALA A 92 19.05 12.58 15.25
N GLU A 93 18.57 13.49 14.39
CA GLU A 93 19.15 14.84 14.26
C GLU A 93 19.06 15.64 15.57
N ALA A 94 17.98 15.49 16.34
CA ALA A 94 17.84 16.16 17.62
C ALA A 94 18.84 15.63 18.66
N VAL A 95 19.07 14.32 18.68
CA VAL A 95 20.07 13.67 19.55
C VAL A 95 21.48 14.10 19.17
N ASP A 96 21.82 14.12 17.88
CA ASP A 96 23.14 14.55 17.40
C ASP A 96 23.41 16.02 17.75
N ARG A 97 22.45 16.92 17.49
CA ARG A 97 22.57 18.34 17.89
C ARG A 97 22.67 18.52 19.41
N ALA A 98 22.01 17.68 20.20
CA ALA A 98 22.11 17.74 21.66
C ALA A 98 23.50 17.28 22.15
N SER A 99 24.06 16.25 21.52
CA SER A 99 25.42 15.75 21.78
C SER A 99 26.47 16.80 21.42
N GLU A 100 26.38 17.40 20.23
CA GLU A 100 27.26 18.48 19.79
C GLU A 100 27.22 19.68 20.74
N LYS A 101 26.03 20.12 21.15
CA LYS A 101 25.89 21.22 22.12
C LYS A 101 26.54 20.89 23.47
N LYS A 102 26.38 19.66 23.95
CA LYS A 102 27.01 19.21 25.21
C LYS A 102 28.54 19.21 25.08
N ASN A 103 29.06 18.79 23.94
CA ASN A 103 30.50 18.74 23.67
C ASN A 103 31.10 20.15 23.54
N VAL A 104 30.43 21.06 22.83
CA VAL A 104 30.82 22.47 22.72
C VAL A 104 30.81 23.15 24.10
N LYS A 105 29.79 22.89 24.93
CA LYS A 105 29.72 23.43 26.29
C LYS A 105 30.89 22.95 27.16
N ALA A 106 31.23 21.67 27.10
CA ALA A 106 32.35 21.11 27.85
C ALA A 106 33.70 21.71 27.40
N LEU A 107 33.90 21.88 26.09
CA LEU A 107 35.10 22.54 25.53
C LEU A 107 35.19 24.01 25.94
N LEU A 108 34.07 24.74 25.99
CA LEU A 108 34.04 26.14 26.44
C LEU A 108 34.36 26.27 27.93
N GLU A 109 33.85 25.38 28.79
CA GLU A 109 34.18 25.34 30.21
C GLU A 109 35.67 25.01 30.44
N GLU A 110 36.27 24.13 29.64
CA GLU A 110 37.70 23.81 29.73
C GLU A 110 38.58 25.01 29.32
N ILE A 111 38.20 25.73 28.26
CA ILE A 111 38.88 26.97 27.85
C ILE A 111 38.76 28.05 28.93
N GLU A 112 37.58 28.23 29.54
CA GLU A 112 37.37 29.19 30.63
C GLU A 112 38.21 28.86 31.88
N VAL A 113 38.40 27.57 32.18
CA VAL A 113 39.29 27.12 33.25
C VAL A 113 40.76 27.39 32.92
N MET A 114 41.16 27.26 31.65
CA MET A 114 42.54 27.55 31.20
C MET A 114 42.87 29.04 31.10
N ASP A 115 41.87 29.90 30.86
CA ASP A 115 42.04 31.36 30.79
C ASP A 115 41.96 32.04 32.18
N LYS A 116 41.85 31.26 33.26
CA LYS A 116 42.03 31.78 34.61
C LYS A 116 43.47 32.29 34.76
N PRO A 117 43.68 33.57 35.13
CA PRO A 117 45.01 34.12 35.26
C PRO A 117 45.78 33.31 36.30
N LYS A 118 46.86 32.64 35.87
CA LYS A 118 47.84 32.06 36.79
C LYS A 118 48.21 33.15 37.78
N GLU A 119 47.95 32.91 39.06
CA GLU A 119 48.30 33.84 40.12
C GLU A 119 49.75 34.30 39.91
N LYS A 120 49.94 35.62 39.78
CA LYS A 120 51.28 36.21 39.72
C LYS A 120 51.95 35.88 41.05
N ILE A 121 52.86 34.90 41.05
CA ILE A 121 53.76 34.67 42.17
C ILE A 121 54.49 35.99 42.43
N PRO A 122 54.37 36.60 43.62
CA PRO A 122 55.09 37.82 43.93
C PRO A 122 56.59 37.57 43.84
N TRP A 123 57.31 38.43 43.12
CA TRP A 123 58.76 38.35 42.91
C TRP A 123 59.59 38.29 44.21
N ASN A 124 58.99 38.57 45.37
CA ASN A 124 59.66 38.54 46.67
C ASN A 124 59.96 37.13 47.22
N ILE A 125 59.51 36.05 46.58
CA ILE A 125 59.75 34.68 47.06
C ILE A 125 61.00 34.03 46.39
N LEU A 126 61.59 34.67 45.37
CA LEU A 126 62.72 34.08 44.61
C LEU A 126 64.12 34.59 45.02
N ILE A 127 64.25 35.43 46.07
CA ILE A 127 65.54 35.94 46.53
C ILE A 127 65.76 35.65 48.02
N SER A 128 65.88 34.38 48.38
CA SER A 128 66.44 34.00 49.70
C SER A 128 67.34 32.77 49.70
N ASN A 129 67.63 32.16 48.55
CA ASN A 129 68.56 31.01 48.47
C ASN A 129 69.90 31.33 47.78
N ASN A 130 70.37 32.57 47.89
CA ASN A 130 71.72 32.93 47.46
C ASN A 130 72.38 33.88 48.47
N LYS A 131 72.72 33.37 49.66
CA LYS A 131 73.84 33.87 50.46
C LYS A 131 74.49 32.72 51.24
N LEU A 132 75.70 32.39 50.77
CA LEU A 132 76.84 31.74 51.41
C LEU A 132 76.73 30.25 51.76
#